data_AF-A0AAU2JXA3-F1
#
_entry.id   AF-A0AAU2JXA3-F1
#
_cell.length_a   1.000
_cell.length_b   1.000
_cell.length_c   1.000
_cell.angle_alpha   90.00
_cell.angle_beta   90.00
_cell.angle_gamma   90.00
#
_symmetry.space_group_name_H-M   'P 1'
#
loop_
_entity.id
_entity.type
_entity.pdbx_description
1 polymer ?
#
loop_
_entity_poly.entity_id
_entity_poly.type
_entity_poly.pdbx_seq_one_letter_code
_entity_poly.pdbx_strand_id
1 'polypeptide(L)'
;MAPTLEALRAEVETVRAGDIAKPVRELAPIAIRLHGLAMQYTEQLATLSTSQYAVMKNGHQNLAELAEAGAQVAFAATMCTYAIHRRTEVLLYEDGDETPKASRDNLKSAAEELVHAAKTYRRQAHRLSRRLASTPDRREDQQLIAQALAAVADPAPRKSAGVDEGRSGSAAGPATTAMPVPPPNRPTAHTL
;
A
#
# COMPACT_ATOMS: atom_id res chain seq x y z
N MET A 1 -3.76 -8.78 -12.21
CA MET A 1 -3.25 -7.51 -11.66
C MET A 1 -3.30 -6.40 -12.68
N ALA A 2 -2.33 -6.23 -13.59
CA ALA A 2 -2.40 -5.11 -14.55
C ALA A 2 -3.70 -5.08 -15.40
N PRO A 3 -4.21 -6.20 -15.96
CA PRO A 3 -5.49 -6.19 -16.67
C PRO A 3 -6.68 -5.80 -15.78
N THR A 4 -6.64 -6.19 -14.51
CA THR A 4 -7.66 -5.84 -13.51
C THR A 4 -7.66 -4.34 -13.21
N LEU A 5 -6.47 -3.74 -13.06
CA LEU A 5 -6.32 -2.30 -12.86
C LEU A 5 -6.80 -1.50 -14.08
N GLU A 6 -6.54 -1.99 -15.29
CA GLU A 6 -7.04 -1.36 -16.51
C GLU A 6 -8.56 -1.43 -16.64
N ALA A 7 -9.16 -2.56 -16.28
CA ALA A 7 -10.61 -2.71 -16.26
C ALA A 7 -11.24 -1.72 -15.26
N LEU A 8 -10.71 -1.64 -14.04
CA LEU A 8 -11.19 -0.68 -13.03
C LEU A 8 -10.98 0.76 -13.47
N ARG A 9 -9.86 1.08 -14.12
CA ARG A 9 -9.62 2.40 -14.70
C ARG A 9 -10.66 2.74 -15.77
N ALA A 10 -11.00 1.81 -16.65
CA ALA A 10 -12.03 2.01 -17.65
C ALA A 10 -13.42 2.24 -17.03
N GLU A 11 -13.74 1.53 -15.94
CA GLU A 11 -14.98 1.75 -15.18
C GLU A 11 -15.01 3.14 -14.53
N VAL A 12 -13.92 3.57 -13.88
CA VAL A 12 -13.79 4.92 -13.31
C VAL A 12 -13.98 5.99 -14.39
N GLU A 13 -13.33 5.81 -15.54
CA GLU A 13 -13.44 6.72 -16.69
C GLU A 13 -14.87 6.79 -17.25
N THR A 14 -15.56 5.65 -17.31
CA THR A 14 -16.96 5.57 -17.76
C THR A 14 -17.88 6.37 -16.82
N VAL A 15 -17.74 6.20 -15.50
CA VAL A 15 -18.54 6.96 -14.53
C VAL A 15 -18.18 8.44 -14.55
N ARG A 16 -16.88 8.78 -14.68
CA ARG A 16 -16.42 10.17 -14.77
C ARG A 16 -17.03 10.92 -15.95
N ALA A 17 -17.10 10.26 -17.11
CA ALA A 17 -17.64 10.83 -18.33
C ALA A 17 -19.18 10.98 -18.31
N GLY A 18 -19.86 10.18 -17.49
CA GLY A 18 -21.31 10.22 -17.33
C GLY A 18 -21.81 11.30 -16.36
N ASP A 19 -23.13 11.29 -16.17
CA ASP A 19 -23.79 12.02 -15.10
C ASP A 19 -23.80 11.14 -13.85
N ILE A 20 -23.14 11.62 -12.79
CA ILE A 20 -23.05 10.90 -11.51
C ILE A 20 -24.33 11.16 -10.72
N ALA A 21 -25.42 10.48 -11.10
CA ALA A 21 -26.74 10.70 -10.53
C ALA A 21 -26.97 9.87 -9.26
N LYS A 22 -26.37 8.66 -9.19
CA LYS A 22 -26.50 7.74 -8.05
C LYS A 22 -25.11 7.39 -7.52
N PRO A 23 -24.40 8.34 -6.89
CA PRO A 23 -22.98 8.20 -6.55
C PRO A 23 -22.68 6.93 -5.75
N VAL A 24 -23.50 6.60 -4.75
CA VAL A 24 -23.31 5.37 -3.96
C VAL A 24 -23.45 4.11 -4.85
N ARG A 25 -24.46 4.05 -5.71
CA ARG A 25 -24.72 2.88 -6.57
C ARG A 25 -23.66 2.72 -7.65
N GLU A 26 -23.17 3.82 -8.20
CA GLU A 26 -22.25 3.84 -9.34
C GLU A 26 -20.79 3.68 -8.91
N LEU A 27 -20.37 4.33 -7.81
CA LEU A 27 -18.96 4.41 -7.42
C LEU A 27 -18.59 3.47 -6.25
N ALA A 28 -19.52 3.14 -5.34
CA ALA A 28 -19.17 2.29 -4.19
C ALA A 28 -18.67 0.89 -4.62
N PRO A 29 -19.25 0.22 -5.64
CA PRO A 29 -18.72 -1.05 -6.12
C PRO A 29 -17.27 -0.94 -6.62
N ILE A 30 -16.92 0.18 -7.28
CA ILE A 30 -15.56 0.44 -7.77
C ILE A 30 -14.61 0.65 -6.59
N ALA A 31 -14.99 1.50 -5.63
CA ALA A 31 -14.20 1.78 -4.44
C ALA A 31 -13.92 0.52 -3.61
N ILE A 32 -14.93 -0.33 -3.40
CA ILE A 32 -14.80 -1.60 -2.68
C ILE A 32 -13.83 -2.54 -3.40
N ARG A 33 -13.94 -2.70 -4.72
CA ARG A 33 -13.01 -3.55 -5.48
C ARG A 33 -11.58 -3.00 -5.44
N LEU A 34 -11.40 -1.69 -5.54
CA LEU A 34 -10.08 -1.06 -5.40
C LEU A 34 -9.48 -1.27 -4.02
N HIS A 35 -10.28 -1.12 -2.96
CA HIS A 35 -9.84 -1.38 -1.59
C HIS A 35 -9.45 -2.86 -1.38
N GLY A 36 -10.28 -3.78 -1.89
CA GLY A 36 -9.98 -5.21 -1.85
C GLY A 36 -8.68 -5.56 -2.59
N LEU A 37 -8.43 -4.94 -3.75
CA LEU A 37 -7.15 -5.10 -4.44
C LEU A 37 -5.97 -4.53 -3.65
N ALA A 38 -6.13 -3.35 -3.04
CA ALA A 38 -5.08 -2.77 -2.20
C ALA A 38 -4.70 -3.70 -1.03
N MET A 39 -5.69 -4.29 -0.36
CA MET A 39 -5.44 -5.28 0.70
C MET A 39 -4.70 -6.51 0.18
N GLN A 40 -5.16 -7.09 -0.93
CA GLN A 40 -4.47 -8.21 -1.58
C GLN A 40 -3.02 -7.87 -1.94
N TYR A 41 -2.75 -6.64 -2.37
CA TYR A 41 -1.39 -6.19 -2.65
C TYR A 41 -0.53 -6.08 -1.41
N THR A 42 -1.07 -5.55 -0.31
CA THR A 42 -0.34 -5.50 0.96
C THR A 42 0.00 -6.91 1.45
N GLU A 43 -0.92 -7.86 1.35
CA GLU A 43 -0.70 -9.27 1.71
C GLU A 43 0.38 -9.93 0.84
N GLN A 44 0.31 -9.73 -0.48
CA GLN A 44 1.32 -10.22 -1.42
C GLN A 44 2.69 -9.60 -1.15
N LEU A 45 2.74 -8.29 -0.87
CA LEU A 45 3.98 -7.60 -0.56
C LEU A 45 4.61 -8.12 0.73
N ALA A 46 3.82 -8.35 1.78
CA ALA A 46 4.29 -8.92 3.03
C ALA A 46 4.82 -10.36 2.85
N THR A 47 4.18 -11.14 1.98
CA THR A 47 4.65 -12.47 1.62
C THR A 47 5.98 -12.39 0.86
N LEU A 48 6.11 -11.48 -0.10
CA LEU A 48 7.33 -11.33 -0.88
C LEU A 48 8.49 -10.76 -0.07
N SER A 49 8.23 -9.84 0.85
CA SER A 49 9.26 -9.19 1.68
C SER A 49 9.96 -10.13 2.65
N THR A 50 9.28 -11.22 3.02
CA THR A 50 9.81 -12.28 3.90
C THR A 50 10.32 -13.49 3.12
N SER A 51 10.17 -13.50 1.79
CA SER A 51 10.63 -14.57 0.91
C SER A 51 12.05 -14.32 0.40
N GLN A 52 12.61 -15.32 -0.30
CA GLN A 52 13.89 -15.17 -1.01
C GLN A 52 13.88 -14.03 -2.05
N TYR A 53 12.70 -13.58 -2.50
CA TYR A 53 12.58 -12.46 -3.43
C TYR A 53 13.23 -11.18 -2.91
N ALA A 54 13.18 -10.93 -1.60
CA ALA A 54 13.76 -9.75 -0.99
C ALA A 54 15.29 -9.68 -1.16
N VAL A 55 15.96 -10.84 -1.15
CA VAL A 55 17.42 -10.95 -1.23
C VAL A 55 17.94 -11.21 -2.64
N MET A 56 17.06 -11.43 -3.61
CA MET A 56 17.44 -11.43 -5.04
C MET A 56 18.02 -10.06 -5.41
N LYS A 57 18.82 -9.99 -6.48
CA LYS A 57 19.34 -8.70 -6.98
C LYS A 57 18.22 -7.68 -7.20
N ASN A 58 18.38 -6.46 -6.67
CA ASN A 58 17.35 -5.42 -6.69
C ASN A 58 16.00 -5.81 -6.01
N GLY A 59 15.95 -6.87 -5.20
CA GLY A 59 14.73 -7.37 -4.56
C GLY A 59 14.03 -6.29 -3.74
N HIS A 60 14.76 -5.64 -2.83
CA HIS A 60 14.22 -4.52 -2.04
C HIS A 60 13.73 -3.35 -2.88
N GLN A 61 14.44 -2.96 -3.94
CA GLN A 61 13.99 -1.89 -4.83
C GLN A 61 12.69 -2.27 -5.56
N ASN A 62 12.60 -3.52 -6.04
CA ASN A 62 11.39 -4.01 -6.67
C ASN A 62 10.22 -4.08 -5.68
N LEU A 63 10.46 -4.46 -4.42
CA LEU A 63 9.47 -4.43 -3.36
C LEU A 63 8.99 -3.01 -3.08
N ALA A 64 9.89 -2.03 -3.04
CA ALA A 64 9.53 -0.61 -2.87
C ALA A 64 8.64 -0.11 -4.01
N GLU A 65 8.99 -0.43 -5.27
CA GLU A 65 8.16 -0.08 -6.44
C GLU A 65 6.76 -0.75 -6.37
N LEU A 66 6.68 -2.01 -5.90
CA LEU A 66 5.40 -2.69 -5.72
C LEU A 66 4.58 -2.10 -4.56
N ALA A 67 5.24 -1.66 -3.49
CA ALA A 67 4.60 -0.97 -2.38
C ALA A 67 3.99 0.37 -2.82
N GLU A 68 4.74 1.14 -3.62
CA GLU A 68 4.27 2.37 -4.24
C GLU A 68 3.03 2.10 -5.10
N ALA A 69 3.07 1.10 -5.98
CA ALA A 69 1.92 0.73 -6.80
C ALA A 69 0.70 0.31 -5.96
N GLY A 70 0.91 -0.41 -4.84
CA GLY A 70 -0.15 -0.75 -3.90
C GLY A 70 -0.77 0.50 -3.24
N ALA A 71 0.06 1.47 -2.85
CA ALA A 71 -0.39 2.74 -2.29
C ALA A 71 -1.20 3.57 -3.30
N GLN A 72 -0.79 3.59 -4.58
CA GLN A 72 -1.54 4.25 -5.66
C GLN A 72 -2.95 3.66 -5.83
N VAL A 73 -3.09 2.33 -5.70
CA VAL A 73 -4.40 1.66 -5.77
C VAL A 73 -5.27 2.02 -4.55
N ALA A 74 -4.70 2.06 -3.35
CA ALA A 74 -5.40 2.49 -2.13
C ALA A 74 -5.85 3.96 -2.22
N PHE A 75 -5.00 4.82 -2.77
CA PHE A 75 -5.33 6.22 -3.00
C PHE A 75 -6.45 6.36 -4.05
N ALA A 76 -6.41 5.61 -5.15
CA ALA A 76 -7.50 5.58 -6.13
C ALA A 76 -8.85 5.16 -5.50
N ALA A 77 -8.85 4.18 -4.60
CA ALA A 77 -10.04 3.80 -3.83
C ALA A 77 -10.57 4.97 -2.99
N THR A 78 -9.67 5.68 -2.33
CA THR A 78 -9.97 6.84 -1.49
C THR A 78 -10.58 7.97 -2.32
N MET A 79 -10.04 8.26 -3.50
CA MET A 79 -10.58 9.27 -4.42
C MET A 79 -11.99 8.90 -4.92
N CYS A 80 -12.28 7.62 -5.15
CA CYS A 80 -13.64 7.17 -5.46
C CYS A 80 -14.60 7.43 -4.28
N THR A 81 -14.17 7.15 -3.05
CA THR A 81 -14.95 7.45 -1.83
C THR A 81 -15.20 8.95 -1.66
N TYR A 82 -14.19 9.80 -1.90
CA TYR A 82 -14.37 11.25 -1.88
C TYR A 82 -15.35 11.73 -2.96
N ALA A 83 -15.31 11.16 -4.17
CA ALA A 83 -16.28 11.47 -5.21
C ALA A 83 -17.72 11.08 -4.80
N ILE A 84 -17.91 9.96 -4.10
CA ILE A 84 -19.22 9.59 -3.52
C ILE A 84 -19.68 10.67 -2.54
N HIS A 85 -18.82 11.02 -1.58
CA HIS A 85 -19.16 11.97 -0.53
C HIS A 85 -19.53 13.34 -1.12
N ARG A 86 -18.68 13.90 -1.99
CA ARG A 86 -18.93 15.19 -2.64
C ARG A 86 -20.21 15.21 -3.43
N ARG A 87 -20.48 14.18 -4.25
CA ARG A 87 -21.70 14.17 -5.03
C ARG A 87 -22.95 13.97 -4.15
N THR A 88 -22.83 13.22 -3.06
CA THR A 88 -23.93 13.05 -2.10
C THR A 88 -24.24 14.36 -1.37
N GLU A 89 -23.22 15.12 -0.95
CA GLU A 89 -23.42 16.47 -0.36
C GLU A 89 -24.21 17.38 -1.32
N VAL A 90 -23.82 17.43 -2.59
CA VAL A 90 -24.51 18.23 -3.61
C VAL A 90 -25.96 17.81 -3.81
N LEU A 91 -26.26 16.51 -3.74
CA LEU A 91 -27.62 16.00 -3.93
C LEU A 91 -28.50 16.18 -2.69
N LEU A 92 -27.92 16.42 -1.51
CA LEU A 92 -28.64 16.57 -0.25
C LEU A 92 -28.82 18.02 0.19
N TYR A 93 -27.98 18.94 -0.28
CA TYR A 93 -27.97 20.33 0.16
C TYR A 93 -28.13 21.30 -1.02
N GLU A 94 -29.02 22.29 -0.87
CA GLU A 94 -29.33 23.30 -1.90
C GLU A 94 -28.12 24.18 -2.25
N ASP A 95 -27.15 24.33 -1.33
CA ASP A 95 -25.92 25.12 -1.54
C ASP A 95 -24.74 24.29 -2.13
N GLY A 96 -24.99 23.04 -2.50
CA GLY A 96 -23.96 22.20 -3.12
C GLY A 96 -23.54 22.74 -4.48
N ASP A 97 -22.26 22.63 -4.82
CA ASP A 97 -21.75 22.90 -6.18
C ASP A 97 -22.55 22.08 -7.21
N GLU A 98 -23.46 22.75 -7.94
CA GLU A 98 -24.34 22.10 -8.92
C GLU A 98 -23.54 21.31 -9.97
N THR A 99 -22.31 21.76 -10.23
CA THR A 99 -21.44 21.11 -11.19
C THR A 99 -20.69 19.95 -10.55
N PRO A 100 -20.71 18.74 -11.16
CA PRO A 100 -19.99 17.58 -10.62
C PRO A 100 -18.46 17.69 -10.79
N LYS A 101 -17.89 18.90 -10.86
CA LYS A 101 -16.49 19.15 -11.21
C LYS A 101 -15.54 18.51 -10.20
N ALA A 102 -15.70 18.79 -8.90
CA ALA A 102 -14.84 18.22 -7.87
C ALA A 102 -14.87 16.68 -7.84
N SER A 103 -16.05 16.09 -8.07
CA SER A 103 -16.18 14.63 -8.16
C SER A 103 -15.47 14.09 -9.41
N ARG A 104 -15.60 14.76 -10.56
CA ARG A 104 -14.90 14.39 -11.79
C ARG A 104 -13.39 14.52 -11.68
N ASP A 105 -12.89 15.56 -11.02
CA ASP A 105 -11.47 15.75 -10.75
C ASP A 105 -10.93 14.63 -9.85
N ASN A 106 -11.67 14.24 -8.81
CA ASN A 106 -11.31 13.09 -7.98
C ASN A 106 -11.24 11.78 -8.78
N LEU A 107 -12.23 11.51 -9.63
CA LEU A 107 -12.24 10.32 -10.49
C LEU A 107 -11.13 10.36 -11.55
N LYS A 108 -10.76 11.54 -12.04
CA LYS A 108 -9.61 11.71 -12.93
C LYS A 108 -8.31 11.31 -12.22
N SER A 109 -8.07 11.84 -11.01
CA SER A 109 -6.90 11.45 -10.22
C SER A 109 -6.90 9.95 -9.92
N ALA A 110 -8.06 9.35 -9.59
CA ALA A 110 -8.16 7.90 -9.41
C ALA A 110 -7.74 7.13 -10.68
N ALA A 111 -8.21 7.54 -11.86
CA ALA A 111 -7.85 6.90 -13.12
C ALA A 111 -6.37 7.02 -13.46
N GLU A 112 -5.74 8.18 -13.21
CA GLU A 112 -4.31 8.41 -13.43
C GLU A 112 -3.45 7.48 -12.56
N GLU A 113 -3.82 7.33 -11.30
CA GLU A 113 -3.10 6.48 -10.33
C GLU A 113 -3.20 4.99 -10.69
N LEU A 114 -4.34 4.55 -11.23
CA LEU A 114 -4.49 3.20 -11.75
C LEU A 114 -3.62 2.93 -12.99
N VAL A 115 -3.41 3.94 -13.84
CA VAL A 115 -2.48 3.84 -14.97
C VAL A 115 -1.04 3.69 -14.46
N HIS A 116 -0.64 4.50 -13.48
CA HIS A 116 0.69 4.41 -12.88
C HIS A 116 0.93 3.04 -12.24
N ALA A 117 -0.01 2.57 -11.41
CA ALA A 117 0.07 1.26 -10.78
C ALA A 117 0.15 0.13 -11.84
N ALA A 118 -0.71 0.14 -12.86
CA ALA A 118 -0.72 -0.87 -13.91
C ALA A 118 0.61 -0.92 -14.69
N LYS A 119 1.20 0.25 -14.98
CA LYS A 119 2.52 0.36 -15.63
C LYS A 119 3.61 -0.24 -14.76
N THR A 120 3.61 0.05 -13.47
CA THR A 120 4.58 -0.51 -12.51
C THR A 120 4.46 -2.03 -12.42
N TYR A 121 3.25 -2.58 -12.30
CA TYR A 121 3.04 -4.03 -12.29
C TYR A 121 3.52 -4.70 -13.58
N ARG A 122 3.20 -4.14 -14.75
CA ARG A 122 3.68 -4.70 -16.03
C ARG A 122 5.20 -4.69 -16.12
N ARG A 123 5.83 -3.59 -15.72
CA ARG A 123 7.28 -3.47 -15.70
C ARG A 123 7.90 -4.54 -14.80
N GLN A 124 7.36 -4.72 -13.59
CA GLN A 124 7.87 -5.71 -12.63
C GLN A 124 7.66 -7.15 -13.09
N ALA A 125 6.47 -7.48 -13.59
CA ALA A 125 6.18 -8.81 -14.15
C ALA A 125 7.10 -9.15 -15.33
N HIS A 126 7.32 -8.19 -16.24
CA HIS A 126 8.22 -8.39 -17.37
C HIS A 126 9.69 -8.53 -16.94
N ARG A 127 10.16 -7.71 -16.00
CA ARG A 127 11.50 -7.81 -15.42
C ARG A 127 11.72 -9.19 -14.80
N LEU A 128 10.79 -9.66 -13.98
CA LEU A 128 10.89 -10.97 -13.33
C LEU A 128 10.86 -12.11 -14.34
N SER A 129 9.93 -12.07 -15.29
CA SER A 129 9.83 -13.08 -16.36
C SER A 129 11.13 -13.19 -17.17
N ARG A 130 11.68 -12.06 -17.62
CA ARG A 130 12.95 -12.02 -18.37
C ARG A 130 14.10 -12.61 -17.56
N ARG A 131 14.13 -12.30 -16.27
CA ARG A 131 15.19 -12.73 -15.37
C ARG A 131 15.13 -14.22 -15.05
N LEU A 132 13.93 -14.76 -14.88
CA LEU A 132 13.73 -16.21 -14.74
C LEU A 132 14.06 -16.97 -16.02
N ALA A 133 13.88 -16.36 -17.19
CA ALA A 133 14.32 -16.93 -18.47
C ALA A 133 15.85 -16.88 -18.67
N SER A 134 16.55 -15.97 -17.98
CA SER A 134 17.98 -15.75 -18.12
C SER A 134 18.79 -16.65 -17.17
N THR A 135 19.52 -17.62 -17.73
CA THR A 135 20.43 -18.48 -16.96
C THR A 135 21.50 -17.72 -16.15
N PRO A 136 22.20 -16.71 -16.70
CA PRO A 136 23.18 -15.97 -15.90
C PRO A 136 22.52 -15.22 -14.73
N ASP A 137 21.38 -14.57 -14.96
CA ASP A 137 20.68 -13.84 -13.89
C ASP A 137 20.17 -14.80 -12.80
N ARG A 138 19.66 -15.98 -13.18
CA ARG A 138 19.26 -17.01 -12.21
C ARG A 138 20.42 -17.48 -11.34
N ARG A 139 21.62 -17.64 -11.91
CA ARG A 139 22.82 -18.03 -11.14
C ARG A 139 23.22 -16.95 -10.16
N GLU A 140 23.20 -15.69 -10.60
CA GLU A 140 23.46 -14.54 -9.73
C GLU A 140 22.47 -14.51 -8.55
N ASP A 141 21.18 -14.71 -8.81
CA ASP A 141 20.15 -14.76 -7.78
C ASP A 141 20.33 -15.93 -6.81
N GLN A 142 20.66 -17.11 -7.31
CA GLN A 142 20.96 -18.27 -6.46
C GLN A 142 22.17 -18.03 -5.55
N GLN A 143 23.21 -17.33 -6.04
CA GLN A 143 24.38 -16.99 -5.23
C GLN A 143 24.01 -16.01 -4.12
N LEU A 144 23.25 -14.95 -4.42
CA LEU A 144 22.80 -13.98 -3.42
C LEU A 144 21.89 -14.64 -2.37
N ILE A 145 20.98 -15.50 -2.80
CA ILE A 145 20.11 -16.27 -1.89
C ILE A 145 20.95 -17.18 -1.00
N ALA A 146 21.91 -17.93 -1.56
CA ALA A 146 22.78 -18.82 -0.78
C ALA A 146 23.62 -18.05 0.26
N GLN A 147 24.16 -16.90 -0.11
CA GLN A 147 24.91 -16.02 0.80
C GLN A 147 24.03 -15.51 1.93
N ALA A 148 22.81 -15.06 1.63
CA ALA A 148 21.86 -14.59 2.65
C ALA A 148 21.46 -15.71 3.62
N LEU A 149 21.22 -16.93 3.12
CA LEU A 149 20.91 -18.09 3.96
C LEU A 149 22.09 -18.50 4.85
N ALA A 150 23.32 -18.46 4.33
CA ALA A 150 24.52 -18.74 5.11
C ALA A 150 24.73 -17.71 6.24
N ALA A 151 24.47 -16.43 5.97
CA ALA A 151 24.58 -15.36 6.98
C ALA A 151 23.55 -15.51 8.12
N VAL A 152 22.39 -16.12 7.86
CA VAL A 152 21.40 -16.42 8.90
C VAL A 152 21.79 -17.66 9.72
N ALA A 153 22.42 -18.65 9.08
CA ALA A 153 22.83 -19.90 9.73
C ALA A 153 24.05 -19.73 10.66
N ASP A 154 24.94 -18.77 10.36
CA ASP A 154 26.12 -18.49 11.16
C ASP A 154 26.09 -17.03 11.66
N PRO A 155 25.24 -16.72 12.67
CA PRO A 155 25.28 -15.43 13.32
C PRO A 155 26.58 -15.35 14.11
N ALA A 156 27.66 -14.89 13.45
CA ALA A 156 28.96 -14.70 14.08
C ALA A 156 28.77 -14.06 15.47
N PRO A 157 29.47 -14.56 16.52
CA PRO A 157 29.30 -14.04 17.86
C PRO A 157 29.63 -12.55 17.80
N ARG A 158 28.63 -11.71 18.07
CA ARG A 158 28.84 -10.28 18.29
C ARG A 158 29.91 -10.20 19.37
N LYS A 159 31.15 -9.91 18.98
CA LYS A 159 32.19 -9.50 19.91
C LYS A 159 31.60 -8.30 20.63
N SER A 160 31.10 -8.54 21.83
CA SER A 160 30.96 -7.54 22.88
C SER A 160 32.36 -6.99 23.09
N ALA A 161 32.71 -5.99 22.29
CA ALA A 161 33.81 -5.11 22.58
C ALA A 161 33.47 -4.50 23.93
N GLY A 162 34.19 -4.96 24.95
CA GLY A 162 34.22 -4.31 26.24
C GLY A 162 34.53 -2.84 26.00
N VAL A 163 33.58 -1.99 26.35
CA VAL A 163 33.86 -0.59 26.61
C VAL A 163 34.04 -0.51 28.12
N ASP A 164 35.32 -0.38 28.43
CA ASP A 164 35.95 -0.11 29.70
C ASP A 164 35.28 1.07 30.43
N GLU A 165 35.29 0.95 31.76
CA GLU A 165 34.86 1.96 32.72
C GLU A 165 35.71 3.23 32.58
N GLY A 166 35.07 4.40 32.49
CA GLY A 166 35.86 5.63 32.37
C GLY A 166 35.11 6.95 32.29
N ARG A 167 34.55 7.37 33.43
CA ARG A 167 34.51 8.78 33.88
C ARG A 167 33.41 9.72 33.35
N SER A 168 32.45 9.94 34.25
CA SER A 168 31.95 11.25 34.75
C SER A 168 31.55 12.35 33.76
N GLY A 169 30.26 12.68 33.75
CA GLY A 169 29.73 13.88 33.10
C GLY A 169 28.22 14.04 33.32
N SER A 170 27.88 14.68 34.44
CA SER A 170 26.53 15.13 34.82
C SER A 170 25.91 16.11 33.80
N ALA A 171 24.66 15.88 33.38
CA ALA A 171 23.68 16.93 33.03
C ALA A 171 22.25 16.37 32.81
N ALA A 172 21.37 16.74 33.75
CA ALA A 172 19.94 17.07 33.66
C ALA A 172 19.03 16.66 32.46
N GLY A 173 18.02 15.83 32.78
CA GLY A 173 16.59 15.95 32.38
C GLY A 173 16.14 15.46 30.98
N PRO A 174 14.83 15.21 30.73
CA PRO A 174 13.66 15.38 31.59
C PRO A 174 12.80 14.09 31.80
N ALA A 175 11.77 14.26 32.62
CA ALA A 175 10.88 13.25 33.19
C ALA A 175 10.00 12.48 32.17
N THR A 176 9.94 11.17 32.37
CA THR A 176 8.97 10.26 31.76
C THR A 176 7.66 10.33 32.54
N THR A 177 6.68 11.08 32.03
CA THR A 177 5.28 10.94 32.46
C THR A 177 4.68 9.74 31.75
N ALA A 178 4.62 8.61 32.45
CA ALA A 178 3.85 7.45 32.03
C ALA A 178 2.36 7.80 32.10
N MET A 179 1.67 7.79 30.96
CA MET A 179 0.22 7.85 30.93
C MET A 179 -0.39 6.50 31.35
N PRO A 180 -1.40 6.49 32.24
CA PRO A 180 -2.10 5.27 32.62
C PRO A 180 -3.00 4.77 31.49
N VAL A 181 -2.90 3.46 31.23
CA VAL A 181 -3.79 2.69 30.35
C VAL A 181 -5.19 2.64 30.96
N PRO A 182 -6.26 3.00 30.23
CA PRO A 182 -7.63 2.85 30.71
C PRO A 182 -8.06 1.37 30.72
N PRO A 183 -8.86 0.93 31.71
CA PRO A 183 -9.34 -0.44 31.79
C PRO A 183 -10.38 -0.76 30.69
N PRO A 184 -10.52 -2.05 30.30
CA PRO A 184 -11.48 -2.46 29.28
C PRO A 184 -12.93 -2.32 29.77
N ASN A 185 -13.76 -1.73 28.90
CA ASN A 185 -15.21 -1.58 29.09
C ASN A 185 -15.90 -2.94 29.30
N ARG A 186 -16.66 -3.06 30.39
CA ARG A 186 -17.65 -4.13 30.59
C ARG A 186 -18.85 -3.91 29.65
N PRO A 187 -19.37 -4.96 28.98
CA PRO A 187 -20.63 -4.87 28.26
C PRO A 187 -21.81 -4.79 29.26
N THR A 188 -22.63 -3.75 29.14
CA THR A 188 -23.95 -3.69 29.78
C THR A 188 -24.92 -4.59 29.02
N ALA A 189 -25.43 -5.61 29.71
CA ALA A 189 -26.58 -6.38 29.28
C ALA A 189 -27.82 -5.46 29.26
N HIS A 190 -28.45 -5.35 28.09
CA HIS A 190 -29.81 -4.84 28.00
C HIS A 190 -30.77 -5.99 28.25
N THR A 191 -31.49 -5.91 29.37
CA THR A 191 -32.70 -6.69 29.62
C THR A 191 -33.88 -5.90 29.05
N LEU A 192 -34.63 -6.59 28.17
CA LEU A 192 -36.00 -6.37 27.66
C LEU A 192 -36.65 -4.98 27.84
#